data_AF-A0A7S2BRM7-F1
#
_entry.id   AF-A0A7S2BRM7-F1
#
_cell.length_a   1.000
_cell.length_b   1.000
_cell.length_c   1.000
_cell.angle_alpha   90.00
_cell.angle_beta   90.00
_cell.angle_gamma   90.00
#
_symmetry.space_group_name_H-M   'P 1'
#
loop_
_entity.id
_entity.type
_entity.pdbx_description
1 polymer ?
#
loop_
_entity_poly.entity_id
_entity_poly.type
_entity_poly.pdbx_seq_one_letter_code
_entity_poly.pdbx_strand_id
1 'polypeptide(L)'
;AEFLKWQMKAETHALYAKAQEATDRFILDANRAFVENDLPMRVDSLTTVWTVLFKQPGRYHWMFQYYLRAEGLALSWVGTGRCLFSLDFTQAQYDQVKAALLRAGTRMKEDGWWWN
;
A
#
# COMPACT_ATOMS: atom_id res chain seq x y z
N ALA A 1 -17.07 -4.35 28.53
CA ALA A 1 -16.44 -3.78 27.32
C ALA A 1 -14.97 -3.43 27.61
N GLU A 2 -14.09 -4.44 27.61
CA GLU A 2 -12.64 -4.21 27.85
C GLU A 2 -11.99 -3.44 26.71
N PHE A 3 -12.42 -3.66 25.46
CA PHE A 3 -11.95 -2.93 24.29
C PHE A 3 -12.19 -1.41 24.41
N LEU A 4 -13.39 -0.97 24.81
CA LEU A 4 -13.67 0.46 24.96
C LEU A 4 -12.80 1.10 26.05
N LYS A 5 -12.56 0.39 27.16
CA LYS A 5 -11.63 0.86 28.20
C LYS A 5 -10.20 0.94 27.69
N TRP A 6 -9.76 -0.01 26.87
CA TRP A 6 -8.46 0.00 26.21
C TRP A 6 -8.34 1.17 25.22
N GLN A 7 -9.36 1.41 24.39
CA GLN A 7 -9.37 2.46 23.38
C GLN A 7 -9.19 3.86 24.00
N MET A 8 -9.80 4.11 25.17
CA MET A 8 -9.75 5.41 25.86
C MET A 8 -8.40 5.72 26.54
N LYS A 9 -7.45 4.77 26.57
CA LYS A 9 -6.12 5.00 27.17
C LYS A 9 -5.28 5.90 26.27
N ALA A 10 -4.52 6.82 26.89
CA ALA A 10 -3.58 7.67 26.17
C ALA A 10 -2.53 6.87 25.38
N GLU A 11 -2.06 5.75 25.95
CA GLU A 11 -1.14 4.82 25.30
C GLU A 11 -1.70 4.24 23.99
N THR A 12 -2.99 3.91 23.98
CA THR A 12 -3.68 3.40 22.79
C THR A 12 -3.80 4.47 21.73
N HIS A 13 -4.16 5.71 22.09
CA HIS A 13 -4.16 6.82 21.15
C HIS A 13 -2.76 7.07 20.54
N ALA A 14 -1.71 7.00 21.36
CA ALA A 14 -0.33 7.14 20.90
C ALA A 14 0.07 6.02 19.92
N LEU A 15 -0.41 4.79 20.13
CA LEU A 15 -0.21 3.67 19.21
C LEU A 15 -0.83 3.94 17.83
N TYR A 16 -2.07 4.42 17.78
CA TYR A 16 -2.72 4.78 16.52
C TYR A 16 -2.02 5.96 15.81
N ALA A 17 -1.62 6.99 16.56
CA ALA A 17 -0.90 8.14 16.02
C ALA A 17 0.44 7.74 15.39
N LYS A 18 1.19 6.86 16.06
CA LYS A 18 2.44 6.30 15.54
C LYS A 18 2.23 5.49 14.25
N ALA A 19 1.18 4.67 14.20
CA ALA A 19 0.86 3.87 13.02
C ALA A 19 0.40 4.75 11.84
N GLN A 20 -0.33 5.85 12.10
CA GLN A 20 -0.68 6.86 11.10
C GLN A 20 0.58 7.51 10.54
N GLU A 21 1.48 8.01 11.39
CA GLU A 21 2.71 8.67 10.94
C GLU A 21 3.60 7.75 10.09
N ALA A 22 3.74 6.48 10.49
CA ALA A 22 4.48 5.48 9.73
C ALA A 22 3.83 5.21 8.36
N THR A 23 2.50 5.12 8.32
CA THR A 23 1.77 4.91 7.07
C THR A 23 1.89 6.12 6.15
N ASP A 24 1.77 7.35 6.66
CA ASP A 24 1.94 8.58 5.88
C ASP A 24 3.34 8.65 5.25
N ARG A 25 4.38 8.28 6.01
CA ARG A 25 5.75 8.20 5.50
C ARG A 25 5.88 7.18 4.37
N PHE A 26 5.30 6.00 4.55
CA PHE A 26 5.25 4.98 3.50
C PHE A 26 4.56 5.50 2.23
N ILE A 27 3.41 6.18 2.35
CA ILE A 27 2.69 6.74 1.20
C ILE A 27 3.56 7.74 0.43
N LEU A 28 4.21 8.67 1.15
CA LEU A 28 5.10 9.66 0.52
C LEU A 28 6.28 9.01 -0.18
N ASP A 29 6.95 8.08 0.50
CA ASP A 29 8.15 7.42 -0.03
C ASP A 29 7.83 6.49 -1.21
N ALA A 30 6.74 5.73 -1.14
CA ALA A 30 6.30 4.86 -2.22
C ALA A 30 5.89 5.67 -3.45
N ASN A 31 5.11 6.74 -3.27
CA ASN A 31 4.68 7.59 -4.37
C ASN A 31 5.84 8.32 -5.06
N ARG A 32 6.84 8.77 -4.28
CA ARG A 32 8.08 9.32 -4.85
C ARG A 32 8.79 8.29 -5.72
N ALA A 33 8.96 7.08 -5.21
CA ALA A 33 9.62 6.00 -5.95
C ALA A 33 8.86 5.59 -7.22
N PHE A 34 7.52 5.60 -7.21
CA PHE A 34 6.73 5.29 -8.41
C PHE A 34 6.93 6.35 -9.51
N VAL A 35 7.02 7.62 -9.14
CA VAL A 35 7.33 8.71 -10.08
C VAL A 35 8.74 8.55 -10.65
N GLU A 36 9.73 8.28 -9.80
CA GLU A 36 11.13 8.07 -10.21
C GLU A 36 11.32 6.88 -11.16
N ASN A 37 10.41 5.91 -11.13
CA ASN A 37 10.44 4.71 -11.99
C ASN A 37 9.40 4.76 -13.13
N ASP A 38 8.79 5.92 -13.37
CA ASP A 38 7.78 6.12 -14.42
C ASP A 38 6.64 5.08 -14.36
N LEU A 39 6.13 4.81 -13.15
CA LEU A 39 5.01 3.91 -12.90
C LEU A 39 3.71 4.73 -12.78
N PRO A 40 2.66 4.45 -13.58
CA PRO A 40 1.44 5.25 -13.62
C PRO A 40 0.46 4.92 -12.47
N MET A 41 0.98 4.80 -11.25
CA MET A 41 0.22 4.46 -10.05
C MET A 41 0.61 5.34 -8.86
N ARG A 42 -0.27 5.38 -7.86
CA ARG A 42 -0.02 5.97 -6.55
C ARG A 42 -0.68 5.11 -5.47
N VAL A 43 -0.21 5.24 -4.24
CA VAL A 43 -0.91 4.75 -3.04
C VAL A 43 -1.52 5.91 -2.27
N ASP A 44 -2.60 5.63 -1.56
CA ASP A 44 -3.28 6.57 -0.66
C ASP A 44 -3.80 5.84 0.57
N SER A 45 -4.05 6.56 1.67
CA SER A 45 -4.43 5.94 2.95
C SER A 45 -5.45 6.74 3.77
N LEU A 46 -6.17 5.99 4.60
CA LEU A 46 -6.95 6.46 5.73
C LEU A 46 -6.47 5.71 6.97
N THR A 47 -5.68 6.34 7.83
CA THR A 47 -5.01 5.60 8.92
C THR A 47 -4.12 4.50 8.36
N THR A 48 -4.22 3.28 8.89
CA THR A 48 -3.45 2.14 8.40
C THR A 48 -4.13 1.41 7.24
N VAL A 49 -5.32 1.87 6.81
CA VAL A 49 -6.00 1.33 5.63
C VAL A 49 -5.50 2.07 4.42
N TRP A 50 -5.06 1.36 3.38
CA TRP A 50 -4.49 1.98 2.19
C TRP A 50 -4.92 1.27 0.91
N THR A 51 -4.72 1.91 -0.22
CA THR A 51 -5.13 1.39 -1.54
C THR A 51 -4.16 1.83 -2.62
N VAL A 52 -4.14 1.07 -3.73
CA VAL A 52 -3.46 1.47 -4.97
C VAL A 52 -4.47 2.17 -5.88
N LEU A 53 -4.09 3.32 -6.42
CA LEU A 53 -4.83 4.12 -7.39
C LEU A 53 -4.00 4.24 -8.67
N PHE A 54 -4.66 4.28 -9.81
CA PHE A 54 -4.00 4.41 -11.11
C PHE A 54 -4.16 5.83 -11.64
N LYS A 55 -3.07 6.42 -12.15
CA LYS A 55 -3.03 7.82 -12.61
C LYS A 55 -3.43 7.98 -14.07
N GLN A 56 -3.66 6.88 -14.78
CA GLN A 56 -4.14 6.86 -16.16
C GLN A 56 -5.30 5.87 -16.31
N PRO A 57 -6.19 6.03 -17.30
CA PRO A 57 -7.19 5.03 -17.65
C PRO A 57 -6.51 3.71 -18.08
N GLY A 58 -7.12 2.56 -17.78
CA GLY A 58 -6.57 1.28 -18.18
C GLY A 58 -7.55 0.12 -18.00
N ARG A 59 -7.72 -0.69 -19.04
CA ARG A 59 -8.59 -1.88 -19.02
C ARG A 59 -7.97 -3.07 -18.28
N TYR A 60 -6.65 -3.03 -18.05
CA TYR A 60 -5.86 -4.15 -17.52
C TYR A 60 -5.36 -3.94 -16.08
N HIS A 61 -5.82 -2.90 -15.38
CA HIS A 61 -5.45 -2.68 -13.98
C HIS A 61 -5.78 -3.86 -13.05
N TRP A 62 -6.81 -4.64 -13.39
CA TRP A 62 -7.15 -5.86 -12.68
C TRP A 62 -6.00 -6.90 -12.69
N MET A 63 -5.08 -6.84 -13.65
CA MET A 63 -3.92 -7.74 -13.72
C MET A 63 -2.90 -7.45 -12.62
N PHE A 64 -2.86 -6.22 -12.11
CA PHE A 64 -1.85 -5.80 -11.13
C PHE A 64 -1.85 -6.67 -9.86
N GLN A 65 -3.02 -7.19 -9.46
CA GLN A 65 -3.13 -8.11 -8.32
C GLN A 65 -2.31 -9.40 -8.50
N TYR A 66 -2.11 -9.88 -9.73
CA TYR A 66 -1.30 -11.07 -10.00
C TYR A 66 0.19 -10.77 -9.87
N TYR A 67 0.63 -9.58 -10.32
CA TYR A 67 2.00 -9.11 -10.12
C TYR A 67 2.30 -8.93 -8.63
N LEU A 68 1.38 -8.33 -7.88
CA LEU A 68 1.50 -8.21 -6.42
C LEU A 68 1.59 -9.58 -5.74
N ARG A 69 0.74 -10.53 -6.15
CA ARG A 69 0.77 -11.89 -5.61
C ARG A 69 2.10 -12.59 -5.91
N ALA A 70 2.69 -12.40 -7.09
CA ALA A 70 4.00 -12.93 -7.42
C ALA A 70 5.13 -12.36 -6.53
N GLU A 71 4.95 -11.12 -6.05
CA GLU A 71 5.86 -10.46 -5.11
C GLU A 71 5.51 -10.71 -3.62
N GLY A 72 4.58 -11.64 -3.35
CA GLY A 72 4.19 -12.02 -1.99
C GLY A 72 3.16 -11.09 -1.32
N LEU A 73 2.59 -10.12 -2.05
CA LEU A 73 1.53 -9.25 -1.57
C LEU A 73 0.15 -9.81 -1.96
N ALA A 74 -0.55 -10.38 -0.99
CA ALA A 74 -1.91 -10.87 -1.17
C ALA A 74 -2.93 -9.74 -0.97
N LEU A 75 -3.70 -9.43 -2.02
CA LEU A 75 -4.86 -8.55 -1.92
C LEU A 75 -6.11 -9.36 -1.54
N SER A 76 -7.08 -8.69 -0.91
CA SER A 76 -8.42 -9.26 -0.80
C SER A 76 -9.00 -9.41 -2.22
N TRP A 77 -9.76 -10.49 -2.47
CA TRP A 77 -10.20 -10.92 -3.82
C TRP A 77 -11.16 -9.95 -4.56
N VAL A 78 -11.31 -8.71 -4.08
CA VAL A 78 -12.13 -7.62 -4.66
C VAL A 78 -11.29 -6.55 -5.38
N GLY A 79 -10.18 -6.94 -6.02
CA GLY A 79 -9.34 -6.07 -6.86
C GLY A 79 -8.21 -5.37 -6.09
N THR A 80 -7.78 -4.18 -6.51
CA THR A 80 -6.83 -3.34 -5.74
C THR A 80 -7.43 -2.75 -4.46
N GLY A 81 -8.64 -3.20 -4.10
CA GLY A 81 -9.48 -2.67 -3.05
C GLY A 81 -9.04 -3.12 -1.65
N ARG A 82 -8.57 -2.11 -0.90
CA ARG A 82 -8.34 -2.09 0.56
C ARG A 82 -7.27 -3.06 1.08
N CYS A 83 -6.11 -2.49 1.32
CA CYS A 83 -5.02 -3.07 2.12
C CYS A 83 -5.05 -2.51 3.56
N LEU A 84 -4.36 -3.19 4.48
CA LEU A 84 -4.28 -2.79 5.88
C LEU A 84 -2.87 -3.07 6.41
N PHE A 85 -2.30 -2.12 7.14
CA PHE A 85 -1.21 -2.38 8.07
C PHE A 85 -1.74 -2.61 9.48
N SER A 86 -1.18 -3.58 10.19
CA SER A 86 -1.42 -3.75 11.62
C SER A 86 -0.71 -2.65 12.42
N LEU A 87 -1.11 -2.43 13.67
CA LEU A 87 -0.52 -1.38 14.52
C LEU A 87 0.93 -1.67 14.92
N ASP A 88 1.38 -2.91 14.78
CA ASP A 88 2.74 -3.39 15.07
C ASP A 88 3.63 -3.48 13.82
N PHE A 89 3.17 -3.00 12.66
CA PHE A 89 3.92 -3.05 11.41
C PHE A 89 5.22 -2.26 11.53
N THR A 90 6.33 -2.91 11.20
CA THR A 90 7.69 -2.37 11.35
C THR A 90 8.12 -1.62 10.10
N GLN A 91 9.09 -0.70 10.25
CA GLN A 91 9.68 0.02 9.12
C GLN A 91 10.24 -0.93 8.05
N ALA A 92 10.89 -2.02 8.46
CA ALA A 92 11.41 -3.03 7.54
C ALA A 92 10.30 -3.69 6.70
N GLN A 93 9.13 -3.95 7.30
CA GLN A 93 7.98 -4.48 6.58
C GLN A 93 7.38 -3.44 5.62
N TYR A 94 7.32 -2.16 5.99
CA TYR A 94 6.93 -1.09 5.07
C TYR A 94 7.86 -1.03 3.85
N ASP A 95 9.17 -1.14 4.06
CA ASP A 95 10.16 -1.15 2.98
C ASP A 95 10.03 -2.38 2.07
N GLN A 96 9.73 -3.56 2.64
CA GLN A 96 9.44 -4.77 1.87
C GLN A 96 8.20 -4.58 0.97
N VAL A 97 7.13 -3.99 1.50
CA VAL A 97 5.91 -3.71 0.73
C VAL A 97 6.18 -2.71 -0.39
N LYS A 98 6.92 -1.64 -0.12
CA LYS A 98 7.35 -0.65 -1.13
C LYS A 98 8.16 -1.31 -2.24
N ALA A 99 9.14 -2.14 -1.89
CA ALA A 99 9.97 -2.85 -2.86
C ALA A 99 9.16 -3.83 -3.71
N ALA A 100 8.20 -4.55 -3.11
CA ALA A 100 7.30 -5.44 -3.83
C ALA A 100 6.38 -4.68 -4.80
N LEU A 101 5.83 -3.53 -4.39
CA LEU A 101 5.03 -2.66 -5.27
C LEU A 101 5.85 -2.17 -6.47
N LEU A 102 7.10 -1.76 -6.26
CA LEU A 102 8.01 -1.34 -7.34
C LEU A 102 8.28 -2.49 -8.31
N ARG A 103 8.69 -3.66 -7.83
CA ARG A 103 8.96 -4.82 -8.69
C ARG A 103 7.73 -5.26 -9.47
N ALA A 104 6.57 -5.32 -8.82
CA ALA A 104 5.30 -5.65 -9.46
C ALA A 104 4.94 -4.64 -10.56
N GLY A 105 5.08 -3.34 -10.27
CA GLY A 105 4.74 -2.28 -11.22
C GLY A 105 5.69 -2.21 -12.41
N THR A 106 7.00 -2.38 -12.16
CA THR A 106 8.02 -2.47 -13.20
C THR A 106 7.79 -3.67 -14.08
N ARG A 107 7.52 -4.85 -13.53
CA ARG A 107 7.28 -6.04 -14.34
C ARG A 107 6.01 -5.94 -15.18
N MET A 108 4.94 -5.37 -14.63
CA MET A 108 3.72 -5.07 -15.40
C MET A 108 3.98 -4.08 -16.54
N LYS A 109 4.94 -3.17 -16.37
CA LYS A 109 5.39 -2.23 -17.41
C LYS A 109 6.17 -2.90 -18.51
N GLU A 110 7.14 -3.73 -18.14
CA GLU A 110 7.97 -4.49 -19.07
C GLU A 110 7.11 -5.44 -19.92
N ASP A 111 6.08 -6.04 -19.32
CA ASP A 111 5.12 -6.92 -20.01
C ASP A 111 4.09 -6.14 -20.86
N GLY A 112 4.11 -4.80 -20.84
CA GLY A 112 3.28 -3.95 -21.71
C GLY A 112 1.81 -3.79 -21.29
N TRP A 113 1.47 -4.02 -20.02
CA TRP A 113 0.09 -3.96 -19.54
C TRP A 113 -0.36 -2.59 -19.04
N TRP A 114 0.57 -1.67 -18.77
CA TRP A 114 0.21 -0.26 -18.62
C TRP A 114 -0.21 0.26 -19.99
N TRP A 115 -1.43 0.80 -20.07
CA TRP A 115 -1.93 1.42 -21.29
C TRP A 115 -1.00 2.57 -21.72
N ASN A 116 -0.67 2.66 -23.02
CA ASN A 116 0.11 3.76 -23.61
C ASN A 116 -0.81 4.89 -24.07
#